data_AF-A0A6L8NEL6-F1
#
_entry.id   AF-A0A6L8NEL6-F1
#
_cell.length_a   1.000
_cell.length_b   1.000
_cell.length_c   1.000
_cell.angle_alpha   90.00
_cell.angle_beta   90.00
_cell.angle_gamma   90.00
#
_symmetry.space_group_name_H-M   'P 1'
#
loop_
_entity.id
_entity.type
_entity.pdbx_description
1 polymer ?
#
loop_
_entity_poly.entity_id
_entity_poly.type
_entity_poly.pdbx_seq_one_letter_code
_entity_poly.pdbx_strand_id
1 'polypeptide(L)'
;MTTSSRRTVLTAALAAAAGSTGLAAVPTTAHAAPAATAGNPPAPTYTSHIYRNPQYTEGTDYGRRFRRHERSDPTFAAEVRLPGTAVLALHGGGIETGTSEVALGIAGYHPKDLAPTGAAGDPRYDYWLFEGLRGPGLNAELHVTSTGCDDLHALGLAEGSLGVVSVHGFANTQVPGYDVVLGGLDQDFKALVRQQLELLATAGPDPWNISIIDGSQVPALGGTDPDNPCNRTLRNKGVQLELSGALRNSLFDDPSSRTGRANTTNAKFRAFTGAVRAAIALHEASLTVD
;
A
#
# COMPACT_ATOMS: atom_id res chain seq x y z
N MET A 1 14.90 38.59 -2.57
CA MET A 1 13.72 39.46 -2.36
C MET A 1 12.78 39.15 -3.52
N THR A 2 11.55 38.66 -3.37
CA THR A 2 10.55 38.82 -2.32
C THR A 2 9.70 37.55 -2.23
N THR A 3 9.54 37.03 -1.01
CA THR A 3 8.53 36.04 -0.64
C THR A 3 7.14 36.69 -0.67
N SER A 4 6.12 36.00 -1.16
CA SER A 4 4.72 36.41 -1.00
C SER A 4 3.93 35.29 -0.35
N SER A 5 3.66 35.50 0.94
CA SER A 5 2.72 34.76 1.77
C SER A 5 1.29 35.19 1.44
N ARG A 6 0.37 34.23 1.23
CA ARG A 6 -1.06 34.50 1.13
C ARG A 6 -1.76 33.98 2.38
N ARG A 7 -2.05 34.90 3.31
CA ARG A 7 -3.06 34.72 4.36
C ARG A 7 -4.29 35.54 4.00
N THR A 8 -5.40 34.82 3.87
CA THR A 8 -6.76 35.13 4.36
C THR A 8 -7.37 36.50 4.05
N VAL A 9 -8.37 36.54 3.16
CA VAL A 9 -9.56 37.40 3.31
C VAL A 9 -10.75 36.72 2.61
N LEU A 10 -11.76 36.28 3.36
CA LEU A 10 -13.17 36.19 2.90
C LEU A 10 -14.07 35.84 4.09
N THR A 11 -14.52 36.88 4.79
CA THR A 11 -15.75 36.84 5.60
C THR A 11 -16.38 38.23 5.51
N ALA A 12 -17.42 38.34 4.71
CA ALA A 12 -18.32 39.49 4.67
C ALA A 12 -19.70 39.05 5.15
N ALA A 13 -20.29 39.92 5.96
CA ALA A 13 -21.46 39.73 6.79
C ALA A 13 -22.78 39.61 6.00
N LEU A 14 -23.74 38.88 6.56
CA LEU A 14 -25.15 39.26 6.48
C LEU A 14 -25.72 39.33 7.90
N ALA A 15 -26.21 40.51 8.26
CA ALA A 15 -26.91 40.78 9.49
C ALA A 15 -28.42 40.88 9.24
N ALA A 16 -29.16 40.30 10.18
CA ALA A 16 -30.48 40.68 10.70
C ALA A 16 -31.70 40.70 9.76
N ALA A 17 -32.61 39.75 10.02
CA ALA A 17 -34.04 40.04 10.09
C ALA A 17 -34.60 39.38 11.35
N ALA A 18 -35.00 40.21 12.32
CA ALA A 18 -35.76 39.80 13.48
C ALA A 18 -37.24 39.67 13.07
N GLY A 19 -37.82 38.51 13.34
CA GLY A 19 -39.25 38.24 13.18
C GLY A 19 -39.67 37.26 14.28
N SER A 20 -40.31 37.80 15.31
CA SER A 20 -40.83 37.08 16.47
C SER A 20 -42.10 36.31 16.13
N THR A 21 -42.09 34.99 16.27
CA THR A 21 -43.30 34.19 16.57
C THR A 21 -42.89 33.00 17.44
N GLY A 22 -43.47 32.93 18.64
CA GLY A 22 -43.10 32.00 19.69
C GLY A 22 -43.40 30.54 19.38
N LEU A 23 -42.54 29.68 19.89
CA LEU A 23 -42.83 28.28 20.18
C LEU A 23 -42.18 27.98 21.54
N ALA A 24 -42.98 27.42 22.44
CA ALA A 24 -42.65 27.21 23.84
C ALA A 24 -41.41 26.32 24.03
N ALA A 25 -40.56 26.69 25.00
CA ALA A 25 -39.47 25.86 25.46
C ALA A 25 -40.04 24.64 26.22
N VAL A 26 -39.90 23.46 25.64
CA VAL A 26 -40.10 22.18 26.32
C VAL A 26 -38.84 21.92 27.16
N PRO A 27 -38.93 21.57 28.46
CA PRO A 27 -37.76 21.23 29.24
C PRO A 27 -37.23 19.88 28.74
N THR A 28 -36.12 19.89 28.02
CA THR A 28 -35.37 18.67 27.74
C THR A 28 -34.62 18.30 29.01
N THR A 29 -35.10 17.28 29.71
CA THR A 29 -34.27 16.58 30.70
C THR A 29 -33.09 15.97 29.95
N ALA A 30 -31.94 16.62 29.99
CA ALA A 30 -30.69 16.03 29.56
C ALA A 30 -30.42 14.83 30.47
N HIS A 31 -30.80 13.63 30.02
CA HIS A 31 -30.24 12.42 30.56
C HIS A 31 -28.76 12.44 30.17
N ALA A 32 -27.90 12.72 31.15
CA ALA A 32 -26.49 12.48 31.02
C ALA A 32 -26.31 11.02 30.60
N ALA A 33 -25.84 10.82 29.36
CA ALA A 33 -25.42 9.50 28.93
C ALA A 33 -24.39 8.99 29.94
N PRO A 34 -24.50 7.73 30.40
CA PRO A 34 -23.53 7.20 31.34
C PRO A 34 -22.16 7.31 30.70
N ALA A 35 -21.17 7.76 31.48
CA ALA A 35 -19.79 7.78 31.05
C ALA A 35 -19.45 6.37 30.54
N ALA A 36 -19.21 6.26 29.24
CA ALA A 36 -18.74 5.03 28.64
C ALA A 36 -17.49 4.61 29.41
N THR A 37 -17.57 3.46 30.06
CA THR A 37 -16.39 2.77 30.62
C THR A 37 -15.32 2.76 29.54
N ALA A 38 -14.12 3.21 29.88
CA ALA A 38 -12.95 3.24 29.00
C ALA A 38 -12.58 1.82 28.56
N GLY A 39 -13.33 1.27 27.61
CA GLY A 39 -12.94 0.15 26.78
C GLY A 39 -12.15 0.70 25.61
N ASN A 40 -11.19 -0.10 25.11
CA ASN A 40 -10.49 0.24 23.88
C ASN A 40 -11.51 0.54 22.77
N PRO A 41 -11.29 1.59 21.96
CA PRO A 41 -12.16 1.85 20.82
C PRO A 41 -12.20 0.62 19.89
N PRO A 42 -13.32 0.39 19.19
CA PRO A 42 -13.41 -0.69 18.22
C PRO A 42 -12.31 -0.54 17.15
N ALA A 43 -11.80 -1.67 16.66
CA ALA A 43 -10.78 -1.69 15.62
C ALA A 43 -11.23 -0.88 14.39
N PRO A 44 -10.33 -0.12 13.74
CA PRO A 44 -10.69 0.72 12.61
C PRO A 44 -11.15 -0.14 11.42
N THR A 45 -12.36 0.11 10.93
CA THR A 45 -12.89 -0.52 9.71
C THR A 45 -12.44 0.17 8.43
N TYR A 46 -12.12 1.47 8.51
CA TYR A 46 -11.64 2.27 7.39
C TYR A 46 -10.36 3.02 7.74
N THR A 47 -9.49 3.27 6.77
CA THR A 47 -8.26 4.03 6.99
C THR A 47 -8.53 5.45 7.50
N SER A 48 -9.63 6.09 7.06
CA SER A 48 -10.05 7.41 7.54
C SER A 48 -10.46 7.42 9.01
N HIS A 49 -10.82 6.27 9.60
CA HIS A 49 -11.04 6.16 11.04
C HIS A 49 -9.74 6.37 11.82
N ILE A 50 -8.61 5.89 11.30
CA ILE A 50 -7.28 6.16 11.89
C ILE A 50 -6.97 7.66 11.76
N TYR A 51 -7.18 8.25 10.59
CA TYR A 51 -6.81 9.65 10.33
C TYR A 51 -7.59 10.67 11.16
N ARG A 52 -8.84 10.34 11.50
CA ARG A 52 -9.74 11.25 12.24
C ARG A 52 -9.75 10.98 13.74
N ASN A 53 -9.18 9.87 14.20
CA ASN A 53 -9.17 9.52 15.61
C ASN A 53 -7.98 10.21 16.31
N PRO A 54 -8.23 11.07 17.32
CA PRO A 54 -7.19 11.81 18.03
C PRO A 54 -6.22 10.92 18.84
N GLN A 55 -6.51 9.63 19.01
CA GLN A 55 -5.59 8.66 19.60
C GLN A 55 -4.37 8.38 18.70
N TYR A 56 -4.49 8.59 17.38
CA TYR A 56 -3.42 8.32 16.42
C TYR A 56 -2.85 9.63 15.87
N THR A 57 -1.53 9.74 15.89
CA THR A 57 -0.77 10.87 15.38
C THR A 57 0.09 10.45 14.20
N GLU A 58 -0.13 11.05 13.03
CA GLU A 58 0.75 10.86 11.86
C GLU A 58 2.17 11.34 12.18
N GLY A 59 3.18 10.56 11.78
CA GLY A 59 4.58 10.78 12.12
C GLY A 59 5.00 10.19 13.48
N THR A 60 4.06 9.73 14.32
CA THR A 60 4.34 9.05 15.59
C THR A 60 3.80 7.62 15.61
N ASP A 61 2.51 7.43 15.32
CA ASP A 61 1.84 6.13 15.34
C ASP A 61 1.84 5.48 13.96
N TYR A 62 1.55 6.27 12.93
CA TYR A 62 1.51 5.84 11.53
C TYR A 62 2.13 6.91 10.62
N GLY A 63 2.45 6.54 9.38
CA GLY A 63 2.87 7.48 8.34
C GLY A 63 2.39 7.03 6.97
N ARG A 64 2.09 7.98 6.09
CA ARG A 64 1.82 7.70 4.68
C ARG A 64 3.01 8.13 3.84
N ARG A 65 3.48 7.25 2.97
CA ARG A 65 4.60 7.51 2.07
C ARG A 65 4.19 7.15 0.65
N PHE A 66 4.31 8.08 -0.28
CA PHE A 66 3.91 7.84 -1.65
C PHE A 66 4.78 8.61 -2.64
N ARG A 67 4.78 8.12 -3.87
CA ARG A 67 5.35 8.82 -5.03
C ARG A 67 4.45 8.58 -6.24
N ARG A 68 4.12 9.67 -6.91
CA ARG A 68 3.44 9.67 -8.21
C ARG A 68 4.29 10.48 -9.17
N HIS A 69 4.74 9.86 -10.26
CA HIS A 69 5.53 10.51 -11.28
C HIS A 69 4.66 11.46 -12.10
N GLU A 70 5.23 12.61 -12.45
CA GLU A 70 4.67 13.45 -13.49
C GLU A 70 4.67 12.68 -14.80
N ARG A 71 3.55 12.74 -15.52
CA ARG A 71 3.38 12.10 -16.83
C ARG A 71 3.11 13.20 -17.84
N SER A 72 3.93 13.24 -18.90
CA SER A 72 3.79 14.20 -20.00
C SER A 72 4.20 13.50 -21.29
N ASP A 73 3.35 13.61 -22.30
CA ASP A 73 3.69 13.22 -23.67
C ASP A 73 3.50 14.46 -24.58
N PRO A 74 4.52 15.34 -24.67
CA PRO A 74 4.40 16.60 -25.38
C PRO A 74 4.75 16.48 -26.86
N THR A 75 5.09 15.29 -27.36
CA THR A 75 5.63 15.11 -28.72
C THR A 75 4.78 14.15 -29.53
N PHE A 76 4.62 14.42 -30.83
CA PHE A 76 4.00 13.47 -31.76
C PHE A 76 5.01 12.48 -32.37
N ALA A 77 6.27 12.49 -31.90
CA ALA A 77 7.37 11.81 -32.57
C ALA A 77 7.49 10.32 -32.22
N ALA A 78 7.02 9.92 -31.03
CA ALA A 78 6.96 8.53 -30.58
C ALA A 78 5.99 8.40 -29.40
N GLU A 79 5.41 7.21 -29.22
CA GLU A 79 4.67 6.85 -28.01
C GLU A 79 5.62 6.90 -26.80
N VAL A 80 5.36 7.79 -25.83
CA VAL A 80 6.08 7.77 -24.55
C VAL A 80 5.46 6.70 -23.66
N ARG A 81 6.07 5.52 -23.60
CA ARG A 81 5.64 4.47 -22.68
C ARG A 81 6.12 4.75 -21.26
N LEU A 82 5.17 5.22 -20.46
CA LEU A 82 5.37 5.42 -19.03
C LEU A 82 4.96 4.15 -18.27
N PRO A 83 5.65 3.82 -17.16
CA PRO A 83 5.23 2.73 -16.29
C PRO A 83 3.74 2.86 -15.92
N GLY A 84 2.99 1.82 -16.25
CA GLY A 84 1.53 1.75 -16.08
C GLY A 84 1.11 1.09 -14.77
N THR A 85 2.04 0.43 -14.09
CA THR A 85 1.79 -0.32 -12.85
C THR A 85 2.16 0.50 -11.62
N ALA A 86 1.33 0.44 -10.60
CA ALA A 86 1.62 0.98 -9.28
C ALA A 86 1.90 -0.13 -8.26
N VAL A 87 2.64 0.21 -7.20
CA VAL A 87 2.97 -0.70 -6.10
C VAL A 87 2.37 -0.19 -4.80
N LEU A 88 1.57 -1.01 -4.14
CA LEU A 88 0.92 -0.66 -2.88
C LEU A 88 1.46 -1.51 -1.73
N ALA A 89 1.54 -0.94 -0.53
CA ALA A 89 1.60 -1.68 0.72
C ALA A 89 0.65 -1.03 1.74
N LEU A 90 -0.55 -1.59 1.86
CA LEU A 90 -1.57 -1.06 2.77
C LEU A 90 -1.21 -1.27 4.24
N HIS A 91 -0.27 -2.18 4.52
CA HIS A 91 0.11 -2.65 5.85
C HIS A 91 1.63 -2.59 6.06
N GLY A 92 2.22 -1.46 5.70
CA GLY A 92 3.65 -1.18 5.82
C GLY A 92 4.19 -1.00 7.25
N GLY A 93 5.49 -0.78 7.33
CA GLY A 93 6.21 -0.46 8.56
C GLY A 93 6.19 -1.62 9.55
N GLY A 94 5.56 -1.40 10.70
CA GLY A 94 5.42 -2.39 11.75
C GLY A 94 4.13 -3.23 11.71
N ILE A 95 3.21 -2.97 10.77
CA ILE A 95 1.93 -3.69 10.67
C ILE A 95 2.20 -5.11 10.14
N GLU A 96 2.69 -5.21 8.91
CA GLU A 96 3.20 -6.45 8.32
C GLU A 96 4.69 -6.25 7.96
N THR A 97 5.57 -6.59 8.90
CA THR A 97 6.99 -6.22 8.84
C THR A 97 7.69 -6.65 7.54
N GLY A 98 8.27 -5.72 6.78
CA GLY A 98 8.98 -6.02 5.53
C GLY A 98 8.23 -5.61 4.26
N THR A 99 6.91 -5.41 4.32
CA THR A 99 6.09 -5.07 3.14
C THR A 99 6.45 -3.71 2.55
N SER A 100 6.74 -2.70 3.39
CA SER A 100 7.23 -1.39 2.93
C SER A 100 8.53 -1.50 2.14
N GLU A 101 9.49 -2.25 2.66
CA GLU A 101 10.78 -2.43 2.02
C GLU A 101 10.62 -3.17 0.68
N VAL A 102 9.83 -4.24 0.65
CA VAL A 102 9.54 -5.01 -0.58
C VAL A 102 8.83 -4.14 -1.61
N ALA A 103 7.80 -3.40 -1.22
CA ALA A 103 7.07 -2.50 -2.12
C ALA A 103 7.98 -1.42 -2.72
N LEU A 104 8.86 -0.81 -1.90
CA LEU A 104 9.86 0.15 -2.39
C LEU A 104 10.85 -0.52 -3.34
N GLY A 105 11.33 -1.72 -3.03
CA GLY A 105 12.23 -2.48 -3.89
C GLY A 105 11.61 -2.82 -5.25
N ILE A 106 10.35 -3.27 -5.27
CA ILE A 106 9.58 -3.49 -6.50
C ILE A 106 9.42 -2.17 -7.26
N ALA A 107 9.11 -1.07 -6.56
CA ALA A 107 8.97 0.25 -7.18
C ALA A 107 10.28 0.87 -7.70
N GLY A 108 11.44 0.28 -7.38
CA GLY A 108 12.77 0.72 -7.83
C GLY A 108 13.42 1.75 -6.89
N TYR A 109 13.11 1.70 -5.60
CA TYR A 109 13.63 2.60 -4.59
C TYR A 109 14.33 1.84 -3.48
N HIS A 110 15.47 2.37 -3.04
CA HIS A 110 16.17 1.84 -1.89
C HIS A 110 15.39 2.20 -0.61
N PRO A 111 15.06 1.24 0.29
CA PRO A 111 14.15 1.51 1.40
C PRO A 111 14.64 2.54 2.43
N LYS A 112 15.96 2.72 2.57
CA LYS A 112 16.58 3.66 3.51
C LYS A 112 16.36 5.13 3.15
N ASP A 113 16.66 5.49 1.92
CA ASP A 113 16.86 6.88 1.46
C ASP A 113 16.02 7.23 0.24
N LEU A 114 15.23 6.27 -0.26
CA LEU A 114 14.41 6.41 -1.46
C LEU A 114 15.24 6.77 -2.70
N ALA A 115 16.53 6.45 -2.69
CA ALA A 115 17.36 6.60 -3.86
C ALA A 115 16.91 5.62 -4.96
N PRO A 116 17.02 6.00 -6.23
CA PRO A 116 17.10 5.05 -7.35
C PRO A 116 17.87 3.77 -7.10
N THR A 117 17.22 2.65 -7.38
CA THR A 117 17.88 1.36 -7.63
C THR A 117 17.77 1.00 -9.10
N GLY A 118 18.65 0.10 -9.55
CA GLY A 118 18.74 -0.31 -10.95
C GLY A 118 19.67 0.57 -11.80
N ALA A 119 19.76 0.26 -13.08
CA ALA A 119 20.54 1.02 -14.05
C ALA A 119 19.85 2.35 -14.40
N ALA A 120 20.62 3.30 -14.95
CA ALA A 120 20.05 4.52 -15.51
C ALA A 120 19.08 4.16 -16.65
N GLY A 121 17.83 4.61 -16.53
CA GLY A 121 16.76 4.29 -17.48
C GLY A 121 15.83 3.16 -17.05
N ASP A 122 16.14 2.41 -15.99
CA ASP A 122 15.22 1.39 -15.45
C ASP A 122 13.90 2.05 -14.99
N PRO A 123 12.75 1.42 -15.26
CA PRO A 123 11.45 1.98 -14.93
C PRO A 123 11.27 2.12 -13.41
N ARG A 124 10.55 3.18 -13.05
CA ARG A 124 10.23 3.51 -11.67
C ARG A 124 8.74 3.60 -11.54
N TYR A 125 8.22 2.86 -10.57
CA TYR A 125 6.79 2.72 -10.42
C TYR A 125 6.29 3.71 -9.38
N ASP A 126 5.07 4.16 -9.61
CA ASP A 126 4.31 4.90 -8.62
C ASP A 126 4.06 3.98 -7.41
N TYR A 127 4.12 4.52 -6.20
CA TYR A 127 3.88 3.73 -5.00
C TYR A 127 3.11 4.47 -3.93
N TRP A 128 2.43 3.72 -3.07
CA TRP A 128 1.81 4.22 -1.85
C TRP A 128 1.91 3.20 -0.72
N LEU A 129 2.31 3.67 0.45
CA LEU A 129 2.53 2.87 1.65
C LEU A 129 1.80 3.53 2.83
N PHE A 130 1.08 2.73 3.61
CA PHE A 130 0.64 3.10 4.95
C PHE A 130 1.48 2.33 5.97
N GLU A 131 2.24 3.04 6.79
CA GLU A 131 3.26 2.46 7.65
C GLU A 131 2.92 2.61 9.13
N GLY A 132 2.88 1.50 9.88
CA GLY A 132 2.91 1.56 11.34
C GLY A 132 4.29 1.95 11.84
N LEU A 133 4.39 2.99 12.66
CA LEU A 133 5.66 3.57 13.12
C LEU A 133 6.03 3.18 14.56
N ARG A 134 5.13 2.50 15.28
CA ARG A 134 5.34 2.12 16.68
C ARG A 134 6.34 0.99 16.82
N GLY A 135 6.79 0.78 18.05
CA GLY A 135 7.69 -0.32 18.41
C GLY A 135 7.16 -1.71 18.02
N PRO A 136 8.05 -2.72 17.97
CA PRO A 136 7.69 -4.09 17.60
C PRO A 136 6.48 -4.61 18.40
N GLY A 137 5.51 -5.22 17.71
CA GLY A 137 4.30 -5.78 18.33
C GLY A 137 3.20 -4.77 18.68
N LEU A 138 3.39 -3.47 18.45
CA LEU A 138 2.45 -2.41 18.86
C LEU A 138 1.61 -1.81 17.70
N ASN A 139 1.70 -2.39 16.51
CA ASN A 139 1.07 -1.85 15.29
C ASN A 139 -0.18 -2.61 14.84
N ALA A 140 -0.55 -3.72 15.49
CA ALA A 140 -1.68 -4.55 15.07
C ALA A 140 -3.01 -3.77 15.03
N GLU A 141 -3.20 -2.78 15.91
CA GLU A 141 -4.41 -1.94 15.91
C GLU A 141 -4.51 -0.97 14.73
N LEU A 142 -3.41 -0.77 13.98
CA LEU A 142 -3.40 0.07 12.78
C LEU A 142 -3.80 -0.73 11.53
N HIS A 143 -4.00 -2.05 11.65
CA HIS A 143 -4.39 -2.89 10.52
C HIS A 143 -5.87 -2.66 10.16
N VAL A 144 -6.10 -2.13 8.96
CA VAL A 144 -7.42 -2.03 8.32
C VAL A 144 -7.44 -2.99 7.14
N THR A 145 -8.43 -3.88 7.03
CA THR A 145 -8.55 -4.78 5.87
C THR A 145 -8.45 -4.03 4.53
N SER A 146 -7.94 -4.65 3.48
CA SER A 146 -7.70 -3.99 2.18
C SER A 146 -8.97 -3.32 1.62
N THR A 147 -10.13 -3.95 1.76
CA THR A 147 -11.44 -3.39 1.34
C THR A 147 -11.91 -2.19 2.17
N GLY A 148 -11.30 -1.97 3.34
CA GLY A 148 -11.49 -0.78 4.17
C GLY A 148 -10.54 0.37 3.82
N CYS A 149 -9.67 0.22 2.81
CA CYS A 149 -8.82 1.32 2.37
C CYS A 149 -9.65 2.38 1.64
N ASP A 150 -9.80 3.54 2.28
CA ASP A 150 -10.48 4.73 1.77
C ASP A 150 -9.55 5.95 1.70
N ASP A 151 -8.22 5.74 1.75
CA ASP A 151 -7.25 6.81 1.51
C ASP A 151 -7.27 7.24 0.03
N LEU A 152 -7.63 8.51 -0.20
CA LEU A 152 -7.82 9.05 -1.54
C LEU A 152 -6.53 9.05 -2.39
N HIS A 153 -5.34 9.07 -1.79
CA HIS A 153 -4.09 8.95 -2.54
C HIS A 153 -3.85 7.51 -2.96
N ALA A 154 -4.09 6.54 -2.08
CA ALA A 154 -3.98 5.12 -2.42
C ALA A 154 -4.95 4.76 -3.56
N LEU A 155 -6.22 5.16 -3.40
CA LEU A 155 -7.27 4.91 -4.40
C LEU A 155 -6.99 5.63 -5.72
N GLY A 156 -6.62 6.92 -5.68
CA GLY A 156 -6.30 7.67 -6.89
C GLY A 156 -5.04 7.19 -7.62
N LEU A 157 -4.13 6.50 -6.93
CA LEU A 157 -2.99 5.82 -7.53
C LEU A 157 -3.42 4.52 -8.22
N ALA A 158 -4.22 3.69 -7.53
CA ALA A 158 -4.75 2.44 -8.06
C ALA A 158 -5.64 2.67 -9.29
N GLU A 159 -6.63 3.55 -9.18
CA GLU A 159 -7.60 3.90 -10.23
C GLU A 159 -6.96 4.62 -11.42
N GLY A 160 -5.79 5.24 -11.22
CA GLY A 160 -5.02 5.86 -12.29
C GLY A 160 -4.02 4.91 -12.97
N SER A 161 -3.95 3.64 -12.55
CA SER A 161 -2.95 2.68 -13.02
C SER A 161 -3.59 1.58 -13.89
N LEU A 162 -2.81 1.06 -14.84
CA LEU A 162 -3.19 -0.09 -15.65
C LEU A 162 -3.01 -1.41 -14.87
N GLY A 163 -2.05 -1.47 -13.96
CA GLY A 163 -1.83 -2.60 -13.07
C GLY A 163 -1.54 -2.14 -11.66
N VAL A 164 -1.79 -3.01 -10.68
CA VAL A 164 -1.34 -2.83 -9.30
C VAL A 164 -0.72 -4.13 -8.81
N VAL A 165 0.41 -4.01 -8.12
CA VAL A 165 0.96 -5.05 -7.24
C VAL A 165 0.81 -4.57 -5.80
N SER A 166 -0.06 -5.20 -5.02
CA SER A 166 -0.22 -4.91 -3.59
C SER A 166 0.55 -5.93 -2.76
N VAL A 167 1.39 -5.46 -1.85
CA VAL A 167 2.26 -6.28 -1.00
C VAL A 167 1.71 -6.31 0.43
N HIS A 168 1.49 -7.52 0.91
CA HIS A 168 0.94 -7.86 2.22
C HIS A 168 1.79 -8.96 2.88
N GLY A 169 1.47 -9.30 4.12
CA GLY A 169 2.14 -10.33 4.88
C GLY A 169 1.19 -11.11 5.77
N PHE A 170 1.40 -12.43 5.81
CA PHE A 170 0.68 -13.33 6.70
C PHE A 170 1.62 -13.96 7.73
N ALA A 171 1.06 -14.41 8.85
CA ALA A 171 1.76 -15.21 9.85
C ALA A 171 1.96 -16.64 9.33
N ASN A 172 3.13 -17.23 9.57
CA ASN A 172 3.49 -18.57 9.06
C ASN A 172 2.46 -19.68 9.41
N THR A 173 1.70 -19.49 10.49
CA THR A 173 0.65 -20.42 10.93
C THR A 173 -0.64 -20.34 10.11
N GLN A 174 -0.89 -19.23 9.40
CA GLN A 174 -2.10 -19.07 8.58
C GLN A 174 -2.06 -19.96 7.32
N VAL A 175 -0.88 -20.10 6.71
CA VAL A 175 -0.69 -20.93 5.51
C VAL A 175 0.62 -21.72 5.62
N PRO A 176 0.65 -22.79 6.44
CA PRO A 176 1.88 -23.54 6.70
C PRO A 176 2.51 -24.12 5.42
N GLY A 177 3.83 -24.02 5.30
CA GLY A 177 4.60 -24.61 4.18
C GLY A 177 4.66 -23.76 2.91
N TYR A 178 4.01 -22.59 2.89
CA TYR A 178 4.04 -21.67 1.76
C TYR A 178 4.69 -20.34 2.13
N ASP A 179 5.42 -19.78 1.16
CA ASP A 179 6.10 -18.50 1.27
C ASP A 179 5.25 -17.36 0.72
N VAL A 180 4.47 -17.63 -0.34
CA VAL A 180 3.63 -16.64 -1.03
C VAL A 180 2.23 -17.21 -1.25
N VAL A 181 1.19 -16.45 -0.88
CA VAL A 181 -0.16 -16.60 -1.45
C VAL A 181 -0.31 -15.58 -2.56
N LEU A 182 -0.54 -16.05 -3.79
CA LEU A 182 -0.63 -15.21 -4.97
C LEU A 182 -2.10 -14.96 -5.33
N GLY A 183 -2.59 -13.76 -5.00
CA GLY A 183 -3.98 -13.35 -5.14
C GLY A 183 -4.20 -12.22 -6.15
N GLY A 184 -5.40 -11.66 -6.16
CA GLY A 184 -5.85 -10.63 -7.11
C GLY A 184 -6.64 -11.19 -8.29
N LEU A 185 -7.31 -10.30 -9.03
CA LEU A 185 -8.18 -10.67 -10.16
C LEU A 185 -7.43 -10.86 -11.48
N ASP A 186 -6.19 -10.37 -11.65
CA ASP A 186 -5.47 -10.44 -12.93
C ASP A 186 -4.72 -11.77 -13.09
N GLN A 187 -5.39 -12.79 -13.65
CA GLN A 187 -4.83 -14.14 -13.78
C GLN A 187 -3.55 -14.19 -14.63
N ASP A 188 -3.51 -13.44 -15.73
CA ASP A 188 -2.34 -13.41 -16.62
C ASP A 188 -1.14 -12.76 -15.91
N PHE A 189 -1.39 -11.67 -15.18
CA PHE A 189 -0.33 -11.01 -14.42
C PHE A 189 0.15 -11.87 -13.23
N LYS A 190 -0.76 -12.57 -12.53
CA LYS A 190 -0.36 -13.58 -11.54
C LYS A 190 0.52 -14.66 -12.16
N ALA A 191 0.16 -15.18 -13.34
CA ALA A 191 0.95 -16.22 -14.01
C ALA A 191 2.39 -15.74 -14.30
N LEU A 192 2.55 -14.48 -14.75
CA LEU A 192 3.87 -13.87 -14.95
C LEU A 192 4.65 -13.75 -13.63
N VAL A 193 4.02 -13.31 -12.54
CA VAL A 193 4.68 -13.22 -11.24
C VAL A 193 5.12 -14.59 -10.74
N ARG A 194 4.23 -15.59 -10.81
CA ARG A 194 4.55 -16.98 -10.44
C ARG A 194 5.75 -17.48 -11.23
N GLN A 195 5.72 -17.34 -12.55
CA GLN A 195 6.80 -17.78 -13.44
C GLN A 195 8.14 -17.16 -13.05
N GLN A 196 8.18 -15.83 -12.84
CA GLN A 196 9.44 -15.15 -12.50
C GLN A 196 9.97 -15.55 -11.12
N LEU A 197 9.10 -15.81 -10.15
CA LEU A 197 9.52 -16.30 -8.83
C LEU A 197 10.01 -17.75 -8.90
N GLU A 198 9.36 -18.62 -9.67
CA GLU A 198 9.78 -20.02 -9.86
C GLU A 198 11.12 -20.12 -10.60
N LEU A 199 11.44 -19.17 -11.48
CA LEU A 199 12.76 -19.09 -12.13
C LEU A 199 13.90 -18.88 -11.13
N LEU A 200 13.67 -18.29 -9.96
CA LEU A 200 14.71 -18.14 -8.94
C LEU A 200 15.24 -19.50 -8.43
N ALA A 201 14.46 -20.57 -8.56
CA ALA A 201 14.88 -21.93 -8.19
C ALA A 201 15.81 -22.59 -9.22
N THR A 202 15.89 -22.05 -10.45
CA THR A 202 16.65 -22.65 -11.56
C THR A 202 17.66 -21.71 -12.21
N ALA A 203 17.58 -20.41 -11.92
CA ALA A 203 18.44 -19.38 -12.48
C ALA A 203 19.46 -18.84 -11.47
N GLY A 204 20.62 -18.43 -11.98
CA GLY A 204 21.65 -17.73 -11.21
C GLY A 204 22.58 -18.63 -10.38
N PRO A 205 23.57 -18.02 -9.70
CA PRO A 205 24.58 -18.75 -8.94
C PRO A 205 24.10 -19.31 -7.59
N ASP A 206 23.04 -18.72 -7.01
CA ASP A 206 22.46 -19.11 -5.73
C ASP A 206 20.95 -19.39 -5.89
N PRO A 207 20.56 -20.58 -6.39
CA PRO A 207 19.17 -20.93 -6.58
C PRO A 207 18.37 -20.85 -5.27
N TRP A 208 17.18 -20.27 -5.36
CA TRP A 208 16.31 -20.06 -4.22
C TRP A 208 14.88 -20.45 -4.55
N ASN A 209 14.44 -21.55 -3.94
CA ASN A 209 13.07 -22.02 -4.08
C ASN A 209 12.11 -21.21 -3.18
N ILE A 210 10.97 -20.80 -3.74
CA ILE A 210 9.90 -20.08 -3.05
C ILE A 210 8.62 -20.89 -3.25
N SER A 211 7.99 -21.33 -2.16
CA SER A 211 6.73 -22.08 -2.23
C SER A 211 5.54 -21.15 -2.45
N ILE A 212 4.82 -21.30 -3.57
CA ILE A 212 3.72 -20.40 -3.96
C ILE A 212 2.39 -21.17 -4.06
N ILE A 213 1.38 -20.71 -3.33
CA ILE A 213 -0.01 -21.20 -3.44
C ILE A 213 -0.89 -20.15 -4.15
N ASP A 214 -1.88 -20.59 -4.93
CA ASP A 214 -2.84 -19.67 -5.53
C ASP A 214 -3.86 -19.18 -4.49
N GLY A 215 -4.17 -17.88 -4.51
CA GLY A 215 -5.10 -17.24 -3.59
C GLY A 215 -6.52 -17.84 -3.59
N SER A 216 -6.95 -18.50 -4.66
CA SER A 216 -8.21 -19.24 -4.70
C SER A 216 -8.26 -20.41 -3.71
N GLN A 217 -7.10 -20.95 -3.32
CA GLN A 217 -7.00 -22.01 -2.31
C GLN A 217 -6.95 -21.47 -0.88
N VAL A 218 -6.78 -20.14 -0.72
CA VAL A 218 -6.78 -19.46 0.58
C VAL A 218 -7.67 -18.21 0.49
N PRO A 219 -9.02 -18.34 0.40
CA PRO A 219 -9.90 -17.23 0.06
C PRO A 219 -9.77 -15.99 0.95
N ALA A 220 -9.45 -16.18 2.25
CA ALA A 220 -9.22 -15.09 3.20
C ALA A 220 -8.02 -14.19 2.83
N LEU A 221 -7.07 -14.70 2.05
CA LEU A 221 -5.87 -14.02 1.55
C LEU A 221 -5.88 -13.91 0.01
N GLY A 222 -7.02 -14.22 -0.62
CA GLY A 222 -7.11 -14.34 -2.09
C GLY A 222 -7.14 -13.00 -2.82
N GLY A 223 -7.47 -11.91 -2.14
CA GLY A 223 -7.49 -10.57 -2.73
C GLY A 223 -8.42 -10.41 -3.93
N THR A 224 -9.50 -11.21 -4.02
CA THR A 224 -10.40 -11.25 -5.19
C THR A 224 -11.62 -10.32 -5.07
N ASP A 225 -11.73 -9.57 -3.97
CA ASP A 225 -12.80 -8.58 -3.81
C ASP A 225 -12.57 -7.40 -4.80
N PRO A 226 -13.56 -7.02 -5.63
CA PRO A 226 -13.45 -5.86 -6.53
C PRO A 226 -13.15 -4.54 -5.81
N ASP A 227 -13.55 -4.39 -4.54
CA ASP A 227 -13.32 -3.18 -3.76
C ASP A 227 -11.90 -3.13 -3.16
N ASN A 228 -11.14 -4.23 -3.25
CA ASN A 228 -9.72 -4.22 -2.89
C ASN A 228 -8.97 -3.23 -3.81
N PRO A 229 -8.19 -2.27 -3.28
CA PRO A 229 -7.44 -1.31 -4.09
C PRO A 229 -6.58 -1.94 -5.20
N CYS A 230 -6.07 -3.16 -5.02
CA CYS A 230 -5.31 -3.83 -6.09
C CYS A 230 -6.13 -4.15 -7.34
N ASN A 231 -7.46 -4.26 -7.21
CA ASN A 231 -8.38 -4.56 -8.30
C ASN A 231 -9.10 -3.33 -8.84
N ARG A 232 -8.94 -2.16 -8.22
CA ARG A 232 -9.56 -0.90 -8.67
C ARG A 232 -8.77 -0.20 -9.75
N THR A 233 -8.06 -0.95 -10.58
CA THR A 233 -7.25 -0.42 -11.70
C THR A 233 -8.14 0.02 -12.85
N LEU A 234 -7.58 0.71 -13.86
CA LEU A 234 -8.28 1.00 -15.12
C LEU A 234 -8.77 -0.28 -15.85
N ARG A 235 -8.19 -1.44 -15.52
CA ARG A 235 -8.58 -2.75 -16.06
C ARG A 235 -9.45 -3.57 -15.10
N ASN A 236 -9.83 -3.01 -13.95
CA ASN A 236 -10.59 -3.68 -12.87
C ASN A 236 -9.95 -4.98 -12.36
N LYS A 237 -8.61 -5.07 -12.41
CA LYS A 237 -7.85 -6.24 -11.98
C LYS A 237 -6.39 -5.90 -11.67
N GLY A 238 -5.83 -6.59 -10.69
CA GLY A 238 -4.40 -6.54 -10.36
C GLY A 238 -3.93 -7.77 -9.60
N VAL A 239 -2.79 -7.65 -8.92
CA VAL A 239 -2.13 -8.74 -8.19
C VAL A 239 -1.96 -8.39 -6.73
N GLN A 240 -2.20 -9.37 -5.86
CA GLN A 240 -1.90 -9.32 -4.43
C GLN A 240 -0.81 -10.34 -4.10
N LEU A 241 0.24 -9.89 -3.41
CA LEU A 241 1.31 -10.71 -2.87
C LEU A 241 1.19 -10.75 -1.36
N GLU A 242 0.80 -11.89 -0.82
CA GLU A 242 0.80 -12.15 0.62
C GLU A 242 2.07 -12.93 0.96
N LEU A 243 2.93 -12.36 1.80
CA LEU A 243 4.26 -12.92 2.09
C LEU A 243 4.35 -13.49 3.50
N SER A 244 4.84 -14.72 3.63
CA SER A 244 5.02 -15.35 4.93
C SER A 244 6.00 -14.55 5.80
N GLY A 245 5.85 -14.62 7.11
CA GLY A 245 6.81 -14.01 8.04
C GLY A 245 8.24 -14.55 7.86
N ALA A 246 8.37 -15.85 7.56
CA ALA A 246 9.65 -16.48 7.27
C ALA A 246 10.30 -15.92 6.00
N LEU A 247 9.54 -15.81 4.91
CA LEU A 247 9.98 -15.21 3.66
C LEU A 247 10.45 -13.77 3.90
N ARG A 248 9.58 -12.94 4.49
CA ARG A 248 9.88 -11.52 4.77
C ARG A 248 11.15 -11.36 5.58
N ASN A 249 11.33 -12.13 6.66
CA ASN A 249 12.53 -12.05 7.49
C ASN A 249 13.80 -12.45 6.73
N SER A 250 13.72 -13.40 5.79
CA SER A 250 14.87 -13.87 5.02
C SER A 250 15.44 -12.84 4.03
N LEU A 251 14.70 -11.77 3.74
CA LEU A 251 15.11 -10.71 2.80
C LEU A 251 16.09 -9.71 3.43
N PHE A 252 16.31 -9.78 4.74
CA PHE A 252 17.12 -8.82 5.48
C PHE A 252 18.17 -9.54 6.32
N ASP A 253 19.36 -8.97 6.44
CA ASP A 253 20.36 -9.49 7.37
C ASP A 253 19.99 -9.11 8.83
N ASP A 254 19.24 -8.02 9.02
CA ASP A 254 18.61 -7.65 10.30
C ASP A 254 17.10 -7.35 10.12
N PRO A 255 16.21 -8.32 10.37
CA PRO A 255 14.76 -8.11 10.30
C PRO A 255 14.14 -7.50 11.57
N SER A 256 14.91 -7.29 12.65
CA SER A 256 14.39 -7.03 14.00
C SER A 256 13.69 -5.68 14.17
N SER A 257 13.99 -4.71 13.29
CA SER A 257 13.46 -3.36 13.37
C SER A 257 13.25 -2.75 11.99
N ARG A 258 12.48 -1.66 11.91
CA ARG A 258 12.31 -0.89 10.66
C ARG A 258 13.65 -0.38 10.13
N THR A 259 14.48 0.16 11.03
CA THR A 259 15.83 0.64 10.69
C THR A 259 16.72 -0.50 10.21
N GLY A 260 16.69 -1.65 10.87
CA GLY A 260 17.42 -2.86 10.47
C GLY A 260 17.08 -3.26 9.04
N ARG A 261 15.79 -3.48 8.76
CA ARG A 261 15.31 -3.88 7.43
C ARG A 261 15.68 -2.88 6.34
N ALA A 262 15.51 -1.59 6.60
CA ALA A 262 15.82 -0.54 5.63
C ALA A 262 17.31 -0.46 5.27
N ASN A 263 18.22 -0.89 6.15
CA ASN A 263 19.66 -0.83 5.95
C ASN A 263 20.32 -2.16 5.55
N THR A 264 19.58 -3.29 5.63
CA THR A 264 20.18 -4.63 5.53
C THR A 264 19.51 -5.53 4.48
N THR A 265 18.93 -4.94 3.43
CA THR A 265 18.41 -5.72 2.29
C THR A 265 19.52 -6.57 1.66
N ASN A 266 19.29 -7.87 1.51
CA ASN A 266 20.33 -8.82 1.07
C ASN A 266 20.11 -9.29 -0.38
N ALA A 267 20.83 -10.35 -0.79
CA ALA A 267 20.72 -10.89 -2.15
C ALA A 267 19.32 -11.46 -2.47
N LYS A 268 18.66 -12.09 -1.49
CA LYS A 268 17.29 -12.61 -1.65
C LYS A 268 16.28 -11.49 -1.84
N PHE A 269 16.44 -10.38 -1.13
CA PHE A 269 15.62 -9.17 -1.38
C PHE A 269 15.73 -8.70 -2.83
N ARG A 270 16.96 -8.58 -3.35
CA ARG A 270 17.19 -8.15 -4.74
C ARG A 270 16.64 -9.14 -5.75
N ALA A 271 16.82 -10.44 -5.51
CA ALA A 271 16.29 -11.49 -6.37
C ALA A 271 14.74 -11.48 -6.40
N PHE A 272 14.11 -11.41 -5.23
CA PHE A 272 12.64 -11.38 -5.10
C PHE A 272 12.04 -10.16 -5.79
N THR A 273 12.52 -8.97 -5.44
CA THR A 273 12.00 -7.71 -6.00
C THR A 273 12.30 -7.60 -7.50
N GLY A 274 13.46 -8.09 -7.95
CA GLY A 274 13.82 -8.20 -9.36
C GLY A 274 12.89 -9.11 -10.15
N ALA A 275 12.54 -10.29 -9.62
CA ALA A 275 11.60 -11.21 -10.25
C ALA A 275 10.21 -10.59 -10.43
N VAL A 276 9.69 -9.90 -9.39
CA VAL A 276 8.40 -9.20 -9.51
C VAL A 276 8.49 -8.05 -10.51
N ARG A 277 9.61 -7.31 -10.55
CA ARG A 277 9.84 -6.25 -11.56
C ARG A 277 9.89 -6.79 -12.99
N ALA A 278 10.50 -7.96 -13.20
CA ALA A 278 10.49 -8.62 -14.49
C ALA A 278 9.07 -9.02 -14.91
N ALA A 279 8.25 -9.50 -13.97
CA ALA A 279 6.85 -9.79 -14.24
C ALA A 279 6.05 -8.52 -14.58
N ILE A 280 6.30 -7.39 -13.91
CA ILE A 280 5.70 -6.10 -14.27
C ILE A 280 6.09 -5.70 -15.69
N ALA A 281 7.37 -5.82 -16.07
CA ALA A 281 7.81 -5.45 -17.41
C ALA A 281 7.15 -6.31 -18.50
N LEU A 282 7.05 -7.63 -18.29
CA LEU A 282 6.34 -8.53 -19.19
C LEU A 282 4.84 -8.21 -19.28
N HIS A 283 4.24 -7.87 -18.15
CA HIS A 283 2.84 -7.48 -18.07
C HIS A 283 2.57 -6.19 -18.85
N GLU A 284 3.35 -5.14 -18.63
CA GLU A 284 3.19 -3.88 -19.35
C GLU A 284 3.44 -4.05 -20.85
N ALA A 285 4.40 -4.90 -21.23
CA ALA A 285 4.64 -5.26 -22.63
C ALA A 285 3.47 -6.04 -23.26
N SER A 286 2.63 -6.74 -22.49
CA SER A 286 1.46 -7.45 -23.00
C SER A 286 0.19 -6.57 -23.09
N LEU A 287 0.20 -5.36 -22.51
CA LEU A 287 -0.94 -4.44 -22.57
C LEU A 287 -0.96 -3.60 -23.85
N THR A 288 -0.03 -3.88 -24.75
CA THR A 288 0.16 -3.13 -25.97
C THR A 288 -0.83 -3.63 -27.01
N VAL A 289 -1.68 -2.72 -27.49
CA VAL A 289 -2.50 -2.98 -28.67
C VAL A 289 -1.57 -2.91 -29.87
N ASP A 290 -1.47 -4.01 -30.64
CA ASP A 290 -0.84 -4.01 -31.97
C ASP A 290 -1.57 -3.05 -32.94
#